data_AF-A0A1M7IC44-F1
#
_entry.id   AF-A0A1M7IC44-F1
#
_cell.length_a   1.000
_cell.length_b   1.000
_cell.length_c   1.000
_cell.angle_alpha   90.00
_cell.angle_beta   90.00
_cell.angle_gamma   90.00
#
_symmetry.space_group_name_H-M   'P 1'
#
loop_
_entity.id
_entity.type
_entity.pdbx_description
1 polymer ?
#
loop_
_entity_poly.entity_id
_entity_poly.type
_entity_poly.pdbx_seq_one_letter_code
_entity_poly.pdbx_strand_id
1 'polypeptide(L)'
;MGLIEGFTLGTLGGIVTELYGLYQLRKHAKAKRPDWLCSTFYWVTTGLMVVVGGGVVVLYVISGAVLNPWLAIHLGVATPALIGTLSKSAPNVDPAG
;
A
#
# COMPACT_ATOMS: atom_id res chain seq x y z
N MET A 1 18.03 13.13 4.13
CA MET A 1 17.59 11.83 3.58
C MET A 1 17.57 11.93 2.08
N GLY A 2 18.19 11.00 1.37
CA GLY A 2 18.23 11.03 -0.10
C GLY A 2 16.90 10.62 -0.74
N LEU A 3 16.65 11.01 -1.99
CA LEU A 3 15.45 10.61 -2.74
C LEU A 3 15.35 9.08 -2.89
N ILE A 4 16.47 8.43 -3.24
CA ILE A 4 16.56 6.96 -3.40
C ILE A 4 16.32 6.27 -2.05
N GLU A 5 16.87 6.83 -0.97
CA GLU A 5 16.72 6.31 0.39
C GLU A 5 15.25 6.38 0.83
N GLY A 6 14.56 7.49 0.55
CA GLY A 6 13.12 7.63 0.82
C GLY A 6 12.23 6.74 -0.01
N PHE A 7 12.54 6.58 -1.29
CA PHE A 7 11.83 5.64 -2.13
C PHE A 7 11.98 4.19 -1.60
N THR A 8 13.20 3.79 -1.23
CA THR A 8 13.47 2.42 -0.75
C THR A 8 12.78 2.15 0.59
N LEU A 9 12.81 3.11 1.51
CA LEU A 9 12.14 2.99 2.82
C LEU A 9 10.61 3.01 2.70
N GLY A 10 10.07 3.86 1.83
CA GLY A 10 8.63 3.92 1.56
C GLY A 10 8.10 2.66 0.87
N THR A 11 8.83 2.14 -0.12
CA THR A 11 8.47 0.87 -0.78
C THR A 11 8.57 -0.32 0.19
N LEU A 12 9.58 -0.35 1.08
CA LEU A 12 9.64 -1.34 2.16
C LEU A 12 8.38 -1.32 3.05
N GLY A 13 7.91 -0.14 3.43
CA GLY A 13 6.65 0.01 4.18
C GLY A 13 5.43 -0.51 3.41
N GLY A 14 5.35 -0.23 2.11
CA GLY A 14 4.30 -0.75 1.23
C GLY A 14 4.31 -2.28 1.17
N ILE A 15 5.50 -2.90 1.02
CA ILE A 15 5.66 -4.37 0.99
C ILE A 15 5.20 -5.00 2.30
N VAL A 16 5.53 -4.39 3.45
CA VAL A 16 5.10 -4.87 4.77
C VAL A 16 3.58 -4.85 4.90
N THR A 17 2.91 -3.83 4.36
CA THR A 17 1.45 -3.72 4.38
C THR A 17 0.78 -4.85 3.61
N GLU A 18 1.31 -5.17 2.43
CA GLU A 18 0.81 -6.28 1.63
C GLU A 18 1.05 -7.63 2.33
N LEU A 19 2.26 -7.85 2.87
CA LEU A 19 2.59 -9.04 3.65
C LEU A 19 1.65 -9.23 4.83
N TYR A 20 1.28 -8.14 5.51
CA TYR A 20 0.30 -8.16 6.59
C TYR A 20 -1.10 -8.53 6.08
N GLY A 21 -1.54 -7.97 4.95
CA GLY A 21 -2.80 -8.34 4.29
C GLY A 21 -2.86 -9.83 3.95
N LEU A 22 -1.80 -10.34 3.31
CA LEU A 22 -1.63 -11.76 2.98
C LEU A 22 -1.61 -12.64 4.24
N TYR A 23 -0.95 -12.20 5.31
CA TYR A 23 -0.90 -12.91 6.58
C TYR A 23 -2.28 -13.00 7.25
N GLN A 24 -3.05 -11.92 7.24
CA GLN A 24 -4.42 -11.90 7.76
C GLN A 24 -5.34 -12.80 6.94
N LEU A 25 -5.20 -12.79 5.61
CA LEU A 25 -5.95 -13.67 4.73
C LEU A 25 -5.59 -15.15 4.97
N ARG A 26 -4.30 -15.45 5.16
CA ARG A 26 -3.82 -16.80 5.51
C ARG A 26 -4.39 -17.31 6.83
N LYS A 27 -4.64 -16.42 7.80
CA LYS A 27 -5.29 -16.79 9.08
C LYS A 27 -6.76 -17.17 8.89
N HIS A 28 -7.48 -16.46 8.04
CA HIS A 28 -8.92 -16.65 7.85
C HIS A 28 -9.26 -17.75 6.84
N ALA A 29 -8.39 -18.00 5.86
CA ALA A 29 -8.69 -18.87 4.72
C ALA A 29 -7.71 -20.06 4.60
N LYS A 30 -7.35 -20.72 5.71
CA LYS A 30 -6.47 -21.92 5.67
C LYS A 30 -7.00 -23.06 4.79
N ALA A 31 -8.32 -23.18 4.62
CA ALA A 31 -8.96 -24.31 3.91
C ALA A 31 -9.23 -24.06 2.41
N LYS A 32 -9.27 -22.80 1.95
CA LYS A 32 -9.46 -22.43 0.55
C LYS A 32 -8.57 -21.23 0.24
N ARG A 33 -7.44 -21.44 -0.43
CA ARG A 33 -6.72 -20.34 -1.05
C ARG A 33 -7.62 -19.79 -2.17
N PRO A 34 -8.01 -18.50 -2.15
CA PRO A 34 -8.77 -17.92 -3.24
C PRO A 34 -7.94 -18.00 -4.54
N ASP A 35 -8.53 -18.50 -5.62
CA ASP A 35 -7.82 -18.68 -6.92
C ASP A 35 -7.24 -17.36 -7.45
N TRP A 36 -7.83 -16.24 -7.05
CA TRP A 36 -7.37 -14.89 -7.40
C TRP A 36 -6.00 -14.53 -6.82
N LEU A 37 -5.51 -15.21 -5.77
CA LEU A 37 -4.14 -15.00 -5.27
C LEU A 37 -3.04 -15.43 -6.26
N CYS A 38 -3.37 -16.36 -7.15
CA CYS A 38 -2.46 -16.78 -8.24
C CYS A 38 -2.61 -15.90 -9.48
N SER A 39 -3.54 -14.94 -9.48
CA SER A 39 -3.75 -14.06 -10.63
C SER A 39 -2.62 -13.04 -10.74
N THR A 40 -1.99 -12.96 -11.92
CA THR A 40 -0.99 -11.93 -12.24
C THR A 40 -1.56 -10.52 -12.03
N PHE A 41 -2.86 -10.33 -12.27
CA PHE A 41 -3.53 -9.05 -12.05
C PHE A 41 -3.44 -8.58 -10.59
N TYR A 42 -3.64 -9.51 -9.63
CA TYR A 42 -3.50 -9.19 -8.20
C TYR A 42 -2.09 -8.67 -7.90
N TRP A 43 -1.06 -9.42 -8.27
CA TRP A 43 0.33 -9.04 -8.02
C TRP A 43 0.74 -7.73 -8.70
N VAL A 44 0.21 -7.44 -9.89
CA VAL A 44 0.42 -6.15 -10.56
C VAL A 44 -0.21 -5.01 -9.76
N THR A 45 -1.47 -5.15 -9.33
CA THR A 45 -2.14 -4.12 -8.52
C THR A 45 -1.48 -3.91 -7.16
N THR A 46 -1.05 -4.99 -6.52
CA THR A 46 -0.24 -4.99 -5.31
C THR A 46 1.08 -4.24 -5.52
N GLY A 47 1.83 -4.56 -6.58
CA GLY A 47 3.06 -3.86 -6.92
C GLY A 47 2.84 -2.36 -7.15
N LEU A 48 1.75 -1.99 -7.82
CA LEU A 48 1.38 -0.59 -8.04
C LEU A 48 1.12 0.14 -6.71
N MET A 49 0.38 -0.47 -5.78
CA MET A 49 0.13 0.09 -4.44
C MET A 49 1.42 0.30 -3.64
N VAL A 50 2.36 -0.64 -3.72
CA VAL A 50 3.69 -0.52 -3.10
C VAL A 50 4.47 0.66 -3.69
N VAL A 51 4.47 0.80 -5.01
CA VAL A 51 5.13 1.91 -5.71
C VAL A 51 4.50 3.25 -5.33
N VAL A 52 3.17 3.30 -5.17
CA VAL A 52 2.47 4.50 -4.69
C VAL A 52 2.92 4.87 -3.27
N GLY A 53 3.06 3.90 -2.36
CA GLY A 53 3.61 4.14 -1.02
C GLY A 53 5.01 4.75 -1.03
N GLY A 54 5.90 4.23 -1.89
CA GLY A 54 7.24 4.81 -2.10
C GLY A 54 7.20 6.21 -2.74
N GLY A 55 6.33 6.41 -3.72
CA GLY A 55 6.14 7.68 -4.42
C GLY A 55 5.68 8.80 -3.50
N VAL A 56 4.77 8.52 -2.56
CA VAL A 56 4.32 9.50 -1.56
C VAL A 56 5.48 9.94 -0.65
N VAL A 57 6.34 9.03 -0.22
CA VAL A 57 7.53 9.39 0.57
C VAL A 57 8.47 10.29 -0.25
N VAL A 58 8.69 9.98 -1.52
CA VAL A 58 9.51 10.82 -2.43
C VAL A 58 8.92 12.22 -2.58
N LEU A 59 7.61 12.35 -2.73
CA LEU A 59 6.93 13.66 -2.81
C LEU A 59 7.17 14.49 -1.55
N TYR A 60 7.12 13.88 -0.37
CA TYR A 60 7.43 14.58 0.89
C TYR A 60 8.90 15.03 0.96
N VAL A 61 9.84 14.20 0.50
CA VAL A 61 11.26 14.57 0.44
C VAL A 61 11.49 15.73 -0.53
N ILE A 62 10.86 15.71 -1.71
CA ILE A 62 10.94 16.80 -2.70
C ILE A 62 10.30 18.10 -2.15
N SER A 63 9.25 17.97 -1.35
CA SER A 63 8.59 19.11 -0.70
C SER A 63 9.42 19.75 0.42
N GLY A 64 10.63 19.24 0.70
CA GLY A 64 11.51 19.75 1.75
C GLY A 64 11.12 19.30 3.15
N ALA A 65 10.24 18.30 3.29
CA ALA A 65 9.85 17.77 4.60
C ALA A 65 11.04 17.03 5.25
N VAL A 66 11.27 17.31 6.53
CA VAL A 66 12.28 16.58 7.32
C VAL A 66 11.71 15.22 7.70
N LEU A 67 11.97 14.23 6.85
CA LEU A 67 11.61 12.83 7.08
C LEU A 67 12.74 12.09 7.79
N ASN A 68 12.42 11.51 8.95
CA ASN A 68 13.24 10.47 9.57
C ASN A 68 12.92 9.12 8.91
N PRO A 69 13.90 8.21 8.73
CA PRO A 69 13.69 6.86 8.22
C PRO A 69 12.47 6.11 8.79
N TRP A 70 12.23 6.21 10.10
CA TRP A 70 11.05 5.59 10.72
C TRP A 70 9.72 6.17 10.22
N LEU A 71 9.70 7.49 10.01
CA LEU A 71 8.53 8.20 9.55
C LEU A 71 8.23 7.86 8.08
N ALA A 72 9.27 7.70 7.26
CA ALA A 72 9.15 7.24 5.87
C ALA A 72 8.55 5.83 5.77
N ILE A 73 8.96 4.91 6.65
CA ILE A 73 8.38 3.56 6.71
C ILE A 73 6.90 3.63 7.13
N HIS A 74 6.58 4.38 8.19
CA HIS A 74 5.20 4.56 8.63
C HIS A 74 4.31 5.18 7.54
N LEU A 75 4.82 6.16 6.81
CA LEU A 75 4.11 6.79 5.70
C LEU A 75 3.86 5.77 4.58
N GLY A 76 4.87 4.97 4.22
CA GLY A 76 4.74 3.90 3.24
C GLY A 76 3.73 2.82 3.64
N VAL A 77 3.65 2.50 4.94
CA VAL A 77 2.66 1.55 5.49
C VAL A 77 1.25 2.12 5.50
N ALA A 78 1.09 3.39 5.90
CA ALA A 78 -0.22 4.02 6.04
C ALA A 78 -0.86 4.35 4.68
N THR A 79 -0.06 4.62 3.65
CA THR A 79 -0.54 5.10 2.34
C THR A 79 -1.54 4.15 1.67
N PRO A 80 -1.26 2.84 1.49
CA PRO A 80 -2.22 1.91 0.89
C PRO A 80 -3.52 1.80 1.71
N ALA A 81 -3.42 1.81 3.04
CA ALA A 81 -4.58 1.75 3.93
C ALA A 81 -5.46 3.01 3.80
N LEU A 82 -4.84 4.20 3.76
CA LEU A 82 -5.54 5.46 3.55
C LEU A 82 -6.26 5.48 2.20
N ILE A 83 -5.59 5.10 1.12
CA ILE A 83 -6.22 4.97 -0.20
C ILE A 83 -7.40 4.00 -0.13
N GLY A 84 -7.23 2.85 0.52
CA GLY A 84 -8.31 1.88 0.71
C GLY A 84 -9.51 2.44 1.47
N THR A 85 -9.30 3.26 2.51
CA THR A 85 -10.39 3.92 3.24
C THR A 85 -11.09 5.00 2.42
N LEU A 86 -10.34 5.77 1.63
CA LEU A 86 -10.89 6.79 0.75
C LEU A 86 -11.74 6.16 -0.36
N SER A 87 -11.26 5.08 -0.98
CA SER A 87 -12.01 4.34 -2.01
C SER A 87 -13.31 3.74 -1.48
N LYS A 88 -13.35 3.29 -0.22
CA LYS A 88 -14.57 2.79 0.43
C LYS A 88 -15.56 3.89 0.81
N SER A 89 -15.09 5.13 0.91
CA SER A 89 -15.91 6.30 1.24
C SER A 89 -16.53 6.95 0.00
N ALA A 90 -16.24 6.44 -1.20
CA ALA A 90 -16.94 6.84 -2.41
C ALA A 90 -18.43 6.46 -2.26
N PRO A 91 -19.38 7.39 -2.50
CA PRO A 91 -20.80 7.09 -2.36
C PRO A 91 -21.17 5.89 -3.23
N ASN A 92 -21.88 4.93 -2.65
CA ASN A 92 -22.54 3.89 -3.42
C ASN A 92 -23.63 4.57 -4.25
N VAL A 93 -23.31 4.96 -5.48
CA VAL A 93 -24.33 5.36 -6.45
C VAL A 93 -25.12 4.10 -6.77
N ASP A 94 -26.25 3.94 -6.07
CA ASP A 94 -27.23 2.92 -6.40
C ASP A 94 -27.62 3.09 -7.88
N PRO A 95 -27.43 2.08 -8.76
CA PRO A 95 -27.78 2.21 -10.17
C PRO A 95 -29.29 2.21 -10.40
N ALA A 96 -30.12 2.09 -9.37
CA ALA A 96 -31.57 2.06 -9.49
C ALA A 96 -32.19 3.46 -9.35
N GLY A 97 -32.37 4.12 -10.50
CA GLY A 97 -33.52 4.99 -10.75
C GLY A 97 -34.58 4.20 -11.50
#